data_AF-A0A010SG53-F1
#
_entry.id   AF-A0A010SG53-F1
#
_cell.length_a   1.000
_cell.length_b   1.000
_cell.length_c   1.000
_cell.angle_alpha   90.00
_cell.angle_beta   90.00
_cell.angle_gamma   90.00
#
_symmetry.space_group_name_H-M   'P 1'
#
loop_
_entity.id
_entity.type
_entity.pdbx_description
1 polymer ?
#
loop_
_entity_poly.entity_id
_entity_poly.type
_entity_poly.pdbx_seq_one_letter_code
_entity_poly.pdbx_strand_id
1 'polypeptide(L)'
;MPLNRGTLLCHYRYDPLDRLTACAPSVRTSTQRFYLEDRLATEIQGATQCSIMQHEDQLLALQQRQNGAAETTLLATDQQRSVLNALDATQPHPIAYTPYGHRAPGGGLLSLLGFNGERPDPVTGCYLLGNGYRAFNPVLMRFNSPDSWSPFGEGGLNAYAYCTGDPLNRVDNTGHSWALVRTNLKLLAQQAKKIAPSTTAQKMPKTQHMLKRRQIAKGVVSYEDTSEGGRRINFIGHGVKPAPNENSLLTTSEGEWGPLKLFIAAKKQGIDFDSYNNVRILSCYSAEGEANSFAAIFAKLSNKPTKGYYGELLTRHDLALTEHKIPTSQFTIIKRNPFDPLNKKERKNISTFPSDP
;
A
#
# COMPACT_ATOMS: atom_id res chain seq x y z
N MET A 1 -8.41 -22.46 42.86
CA MET A 1 -7.85 -21.15 42.51
C MET A 1 -8.90 -20.40 41.70
N PRO A 2 -9.58 -19.38 42.25
CA PRO A 2 -10.48 -18.58 41.42
C PRO A 2 -9.63 -17.87 40.35
N LEU A 3 -10.05 -17.94 39.08
CA LEU A 3 -9.43 -17.19 37.99
C LEU A 3 -9.41 -15.72 38.39
N ASN A 4 -8.23 -15.13 38.44
CA ASN A 4 -8.04 -13.70 38.59
C ASN A 4 -8.72 -13.04 37.37
N ARG A 5 -9.97 -12.56 37.54
CA ARG A 5 -10.66 -11.81 36.49
C ARG A 5 -9.82 -10.55 36.26
N GLY A 6 -9.09 -10.51 35.15
CA GLY A 6 -8.25 -9.37 34.81
C GLY A 6 -9.04 -8.06 34.94
N THR A 7 -8.43 -7.06 35.58
CA THR A 7 -9.04 -5.74 35.70
C THR A 7 -9.27 -5.19 34.30
N LEU A 8 -10.53 -5.03 33.93
CA LEU A 8 -10.91 -4.39 32.68
C LEU A 8 -10.43 -2.94 32.70
N LEU A 9 -9.55 -2.57 31.76
CA LEU A 9 -9.02 -1.21 31.64
C LEU A 9 -9.76 -0.38 30.59
N CYS A 10 -10.23 -1.02 29.52
CA CYS A 10 -10.90 -0.35 28.41
C CYS A 10 -11.75 -1.32 27.58
N HIS A 11 -12.88 -0.83 27.06
CA HIS A 11 -13.64 -1.48 26.00
C HIS A 11 -13.50 -0.72 24.68
N TYR A 12 -13.21 -1.45 23.61
CA TYR A 12 -13.21 -0.94 22.24
C TYR A 12 -14.47 -1.42 21.52
N ARG A 13 -15.07 -0.57 20.68
CA ARG A 13 -16.22 -0.92 19.84
C ARG A 13 -15.91 -0.62 18.38
N TYR A 14 -16.41 -1.48 17.51
CA TYR A 14 -16.19 -1.41 16.07
C TYR A 14 -17.54 -1.37 15.34
N ASP A 15 -17.56 -0.75 14.16
CA ASP A 15 -18.69 -0.85 13.23
C ASP A 15 -18.54 -2.09 12.32
N PRO A 16 -19.56 -2.41 11.49
CA PRO A 16 -19.49 -3.54 10.55
C PRO A 16 -18.44 -3.41 9.43
N LEU A 17 -17.71 -2.29 9.35
CA LEU A 17 -16.59 -2.07 8.43
C LEU A 17 -15.25 -2.21 9.15
N ASP A 18 -15.24 -2.80 10.35
CA ASP A 18 -14.08 -3.00 11.23
C ASP A 18 -13.37 -1.69 11.63
N ARG A 19 -14.11 -0.57 11.69
CA ARG A 19 -13.57 0.73 12.16
C ARG A 19 -13.88 0.95 13.62
N LEU A 20 -12.89 1.41 14.39
CA LEU A 20 -13.01 1.72 15.81
C LEU A 20 -13.93 2.92 16.04
N THR A 21 -15.15 2.67 16.49
CA THR A 21 -16.16 3.71 16.72
C THR A 21 -16.21 4.21 18.16
N ALA A 22 -15.72 3.43 19.12
CA ALA A 22 -15.64 3.90 20.50
C ALA A 22 -14.50 3.28 21.31
N CYS A 23 -13.98 4.08 22.23
CA CYS A 23 -13.02 3.67 23.26
C CYS A 23 -13.59 4.09 24.62
N ALA A 24 -13.83 3.12 25.51
CA ALA A 24 -14.45 3.31 26.82
C ALA A 24 -13.50 2.81 27.92
N PRO A 25 -12.54 3.64 28.36
CA PRO A 25 -11.68 3.32 29.51
C PRO A 25 -12.49 3.25 30.80
N SER A 26 -12.12 2.36 31.72
CA SER A 26 -12.88 2.15 32.98
C SER A 26 -12.86 3.36 33.93
N VAL A 27 -11.89 4.26 33.77
CA VAL A 27 -11.64 5.41 34.67
C VAL A 27 -11.90 6.76 33.97
N ARG A 28 -12.19 6.78 32.67
CA ARG A 28 -12.37 8.01 31.89
C ARG A 28 -13.67 7.98 31.11
N THR A 29 -14.15 9.16 30.70
CA THR A 29 -15.30 9.29 29.81
C THR A 29 -15.06 8.57 28.49
N SER A 30 -16.06 7.79 28.08
CA SER A 30 -16.05 7.11 26.77
C SER A 30 -15.92 8.13 25.65
N THR A 31 -15.17 7.73 24.64
CA THR A 31 -14.88 8.51 23.45
C THR A 31 -15.57 7.84 22.27
N GLN A 32 -16.32 8.61 21.48
CA GLN A 32 -16.95 8.17 20.23
C GLN A 32 -16.24 8.80 19.04
N ARG A 33 -16.10 8.03 17.96
CA ARG A 33 -15.38 8.41 16.75
C ARG A 33 -16.29 8.36 15.54
N PHE A 34 -16.20 9.40 14.71
CA PHE A 34 -16.97 9.56 13.49
C PHE A 34 -16.03 9.80 12.33
N TYR A 35 -16.28 9.08 11.24
CA TYR A 35 -15.39 9.01 10.09
C TYR A 35 -16.05 9.65 8.88
N LEU A 36 -15.26 10.40 8.11
CA LEU A 36 -15.58 10.74 6.72
C LEU A 36 -14.75 9.79 5.85
N GLU A 37 -15.44 8.89 5.14
CA GLU A 37 -14.80 7.76 4.46
C GLU A 37 -13.93 6.92 5.42
N ASP A 38 -12.62 6.90 5.22
CA ASP A 38 -11.64 6.19 6.04
C ASP A 38 -10.89 7.12 7.02
N ARG A 39 -11.20 8.42 7.05
CA ARG A 39 -10.52 9.41 7.89
C ARG A 39 -11.35 9.79 9.10
N LEU A 40 -10.71 9.84 10.27
CA LEU A 40 -11.34 10.38 11.48
C LEU A 40 -11.67 11.87 11.26
N ALA A 41 -12.95 12.21 11.40
CA ALA A 41 -13.45 13.57 11.19
C ALA A 41 -13.82 14.24 12.51
N THR A 42 -14.51 13.51 13.39
CA THR A 42 -14.98 14.05 14.67
C THR A 42 -14.80 13.02 15.77
N GLU A 43 -14.40 13.49 16.95
CA GLU A 43 -14.35 12.72 18.17
C GLU A 43 -15.17 13.42 19.25
N ILE A 44 -15.98 12.67 20.00
CA ILE A 44 -16.83 13.20 21.07
C ILE A 44 -16.48 12.46 22.37
N GLN A 45 -16.12 13.21 23.40
CA GLN A 45 -15.81 12.71 24.72
C GLN A 45 -16.57 13.50 25.79
N GLY A 46 -17.65 12.91 26.31
CA GLY A 46 -18.56 13.61 27.22
C GLY A 46 -19.18 14.85 26.54
N ALA A 47 -19.01 16.02 27.16
CA ALA A 47 -19.47 17.30 26.61
C ALA A 47 -18.49 17.97 25.63
N THR A 48 -17.32 17.36 25.41
CA THR A 48 -16.28 17.90 24.52
C THR A 48 -16.39 17.26 23.16
N GLN A 49 -16.47 18.07 22.11
CA GLN A 49 -16.41 17.65 20.72
C GLN A 49 -15.11 18.18 20.10
N CYS A 50 -14.37 17.32 19.43
CA CYS A 50 -13.18 17.69 18.67
C CYS A 50 -13.43 17.36 17.19
N SER A 51 -13.37 18.37 16.33
CA SER A 51 -13.52 18.22 14.88
C SER A 51 -12.19 18.50 14.18
N ILE A 52 -11.84 17.67 13.22
CA ILE A 52 -10.57 17.73 12.49
C ILE A 52 -10.83 18.37 11.14
N MET A 53 -10.08 19.44 10.84
CA MET A 53 -10.07 20.06 9.52
C MET A 53 -8.81 19.63 8.77
N GLN A 54 -9.03 19.02 7.61
CA GLN A 54 -7.98 18.51 6.75
C GLN A 54 -8.31 18.82 5.29
N HIS A 55 -7.26 18.96 4.47
CA HIS A 55 -7.37 19.09 3.02
C HIS A 55 -6.48 18.03 2.37
N GLU A 56 -7.08 17.16 1.57
CA GLU A 56 -6.43 15.93 1.09
C GLU A 56 -5.80 15.16 2.27
N ASP A 57 -4.50 14.87 2.20
CA ASP A 57 -3.78 14.17 3.26
C ASP A 57 -3.23 15.12 4.34
N GLN A 58 -3.38 16.43 4.21
CA GLN A 58 -2.79 17.39 5.16
C GLN A 58 -3.76 17.75 6.28
N LEU A 59 -3.35 17.50 7.53
CA LEU A 59 -4.07 17.99 8.72
C LEU A 59 -3.75 19.48 8.90
N LEU A 60 -4.79 20.31 8.98
CA LEU A 60 -4.65 21.77 9.01
C LEU A 60 -5.02 22.35 10.37
N ALA A 61 -6.12 21.90 10.97
CA ALA A 61 -6.59 22.42 12.24
C ALA A 61 -7.40 21.40 13.03
N LEU A 62 -7.47 21.63 14.33
CA LEU A 62 -8.39 20.98 15.25
C LEU A 62 -9.30 22.05 15.85
N GLN A 63 -10.61 21.80 15.86
CA GLN A 63 -11.57 22.63 16.58
C GLN A 63 -12.14 21.85 17.76
N GLN A 64 -11.91 22.34 18.97
CA GLN A 64 -12.50 21.80 20.18
C GLN A 64 -13.69 22.67 20.60
N ARG A 65 -14.84 22.04 20.81
CA ARG A 65 -16.05 22.68 21.32
C ARG A 65 -16.43 22.08 22.66
N GLN A 66 -16.64 22.94 23.65
CA GLN A 66 -17.09 22.54 24.97
C GLN A 66 -18.00 23.62 25.53
N ASN A 67 -19.21 23.24 25.98
CA ASN A 67 -20.20 24.16 26.57
C ASN A 67 -20.48 25.43 25.74
N GLY A 68 -20.44 25.33 24.41
CA GLY A 68 -20.70 26.44 23.49
C GLY A 68 -19.48 27.32 23.15
N ALA A 69 -18.37 27.20 23.89
CA ALA A 69 -17.10 27.80 23.52
C ALA A 69 -16.39 26.93 22.47
N ALA A 70 -15.75 27.57 21.49
CA ALA A 70 -14.98 26.91 20.44
C ALA A 70 -13.55 27.43 20.44
N GLU A 71 -12.59 26.52 20.62
CA GLU A 71 -11.17 26.78 20.51
C GLU A 71 -10.65 26.14 19.22
N THR A 72 -9.79 26.86 18.52
CA THR A 72 -9.17 26.36 17.27
C THR A 72 -7.67 26.30 17.46
N THR A 73 -7.09 25.19 17.05
CA THR A 73 -5.64 24.95 17.07
C THR A 73 -5.17 24.64 15.66
N LEU A 74 -4.20 25.39 15.18
CA LEU A 74 -3.59 25.17 13.88
C LEU A 74 -2.49 24.12 14.00
N LEU A 75 -2.40 23.22 13.02
CA LEU A 75 -1.48 22.09 13.03
C LEU A 75 -0.42 22.27 11.95
N ALA A 76 0.84 22.17 12.35
CA ALA A 76 1.96 22.00 11.43
C ALA A 76 2.33 20.52 11.38
N THR A 77 2.20 19.91 10.20
CA THR A 77 2.45 18.48 9.99
C THR A 77 3.66 18.24 9.09
N ASP A 78 4.30 17.09 9.27
CA ASP A 78 5.27 16.56 8.30
C ASP A 78 4.57 15.88 7.11
N GLN A 79 5.36 15.34 6.20
CA GLN A 79 4.86 14.67 4.99
C GLN A 79 4.13 13.35 5.29
N GLN A 80 4.38 12.76 6.45
CA GLN A 80 3.72 11.54 6.92
C GLN A 80 2.49 11.86 7.77
N ARG A 81 2.13 13.15 7.89
CA ARG A 81 1.00 13.69 8.68
C ARG A 81 1.26 13.75 10.18
N SER A 82 2.49 13.50 10.64
CA SER A 82 2.84 13.66 12.05
C SER A 82 2.78 15.13 12.44
N VAL A 83 2.07 15.44 13.53
CA VAL A 83 1.93 16.83 14.02
C VAL A 83 3.22 17.25 14.72
N LEU A 84 4.00 18.13 14.10
CA LEU A 84 5.27 18.64 14.65
C LEU A 84 5.07 19.88 15.52
N ASN A 85 4.00 20.64 15.30
CA ASN A 85 3.65 21.80 16.12
C ASN A 85 2.14 22.00 16.14
N ALA A 86 1.61 22.39 17.29
CA ALA A 86 0.22 22.81 17.46
C ALA A 86 0.18 24.23 18.00
N LEU A 87 -0.45 25.16 17.28
CA LEU A 87 -0.57 26.56 17.66
C LEU A 87 -2.00 26.82 18.15
N ASP A 88 -2.16 27.04 19.44
CA ASP A 88 -3.41 27.53 20.01
C ASP A 88 -3.44 29.07 20.05
N ALA A 89 -4.47 29.64 20.67
CA ALA A 89 -4.63 31.10 20.77
C ALA A 89 -3.53 31.80 21.58
N THR A 90 -2.73 31.04 22.34
CA THR A 90 -1.74 31.57 23.29
C THR A 90 -0.30 31.36 22.80
N GLN A 91 0.05 30.15 22.38
CA GLN A 91 1.44 29.82 22.04
C GLN A 91 1.58 28.56 21.16
N PRO A 92 2.72 28.40 20.47
CA PRO A 92 3.06 27.16 19.80
C PRO A 92 3.49 26.07 20.79
N HIS A 93 3.09 24.84 20.49
CA HIS A 93 3.43 23.63 21.24
C HIS A 93 4.19 22.67 20.33
N PRO A 94 5.54 22.71 20.32
CA PRO A 94 6.35 21.81 19.51
C PRO A 94 6.26 20.38 20.03
N ILE A 95 6.27 19.42 19.10
CA ILE A 95 6.19 18.00 19.42
C ILE A 95 7.31 17.26 18.68
N ALA A 96 8.04 16.43 19.41
CA ALA A 96 9.09 15.57 18.87
C ALA A 96 8.70 14.10 19.00
N TYR A 97 9.04 13.32 17.97
CA TYR A 97 8.86 11.88 17.92
C TYR A 97 10.20 11.21 17.63
N THR A 98 10.39 10.01 18.17
CA THR A 98 11.35 9.06 17.59
C THR A 98 10.91 8.64 16.18
N PRO A 99 11.78 8.03 15.36
CA PRO A 99 11.40 7.54 14.03
C PRO A 99 10.17 6.62 14.00
N TYR A 100 9.91 5.90 15.10
CA TYR A 100 8.77 4.99 15.24
C TYR A 100 7.58 5.63 15.99
N GLY A 101 7.53 6.96 16.08
CA GLY A 101 6.38 7.65 16.66
C GLY A 101 6.30 7.65 18.18
N HIS A 102 7.32 7.13 18.87
CA HIS A 102 7.37 7.23 20.34
C HIS A 102 7.61 8.68 20.75
N ARG A 103 6.83 9.14 21.73
CA ARG A 103 6.99 10.41 22.43
C ARG A 103 6.60 10.23 23.90
N ALA A 104 7.11 11.09 24.77
CA ALA A 104 6.62 11.15 26.14
C ALA A 104 5.12 11.53 26.14
N PRO A 105 4.30 10.99 27.06
CA PRO A 105 2.91 11.40 27.19
C PRO A 105 2.81 12.90 27.46
N GLY A 106 2.23 13.65 26.53
CA GLY A 106 1.85 15.05 26.72
C GLY A 106 0.44 15.14 27.31
N GLY A 107 0.20 16.10 28.20
CA GLY A 107 -1.15 16.44 28.67
C GLY A 107 -1.94 17.29 27.65
N GLY A 108 -3.28 17.31 27.78
CA GLY A 108 -4.15 18.26 27.10
C GLY A 108 -4.44 18.00 25.61
N LEU A 109 -4.69 19.09 24.87
CA LEU A 109 -5.07 19.12 23.44
C LEU A 109 -4.06 18.41 22.52
N LEU A 110 -2.79 18.34 22.94
CA LEU A 110 -1.69 17.62 22.29
C LEU A 110 -1.88 16.09 22.25
N SER A 111 -2.88 15.59 22.97
CA SER A 111 -3.24 14.17 23.02
C SER A 111 -4.11 13.71 21.84
N LEU A 112 -4.63 14.60 20.98
CA LEU A 112 -5.66 14.22 20.01
C LEU A 112 -5.13 13.69 18.67
N LEU A 113 -4.11 14.31 18.08
CA LEU A 113 -3.46 13.82 16.85
C LEU A 113 -1.95 13.88 17.04
N GLY A 114 -1.25 12.82 16.65
CA GLY A 114 0.17 12.68 16.89
C GLY A 114 0.93 12.16 15.67
N PHE A 115 1.65 11.06 15.85
CA PHE A 115 2.40 10.39 14.81
C PHE A 115 1.46 9.90 13.69
N ASN A 116 1.82 10.16 12.43
CA ASN A 116 1.02 9.86 11.24
C ASN A 116 -0.40 10.44 11.21
N GLY A 117 -0.65 11.48 12.01
CA GLY A 117 -2.00 12.01 12.19
C GLY A 117 -2.89 11.07 13.00
N GLU A 118 -2.31 10.10 13.71
CA GLU A 118 -3.03 9.14 14.53
C GLU A 118 -2.92 9.48 16.01
N ARG A 119 -3.97 9.14 16.74
CA ARG A 119 -4.03 9.34 18.19
C ARG A 119 -3.41 8.13 18.91
N PRO A 120 -2.47 8.32 19.85
CA PRO A 120 -2.08 7.23 20.72
C PRO A 120 -3.25 6.88 21.64
N ASP A 121 -3.55 5.59 21.74
CA ASP A 121 -4.55 5.06 22.66
C ASP A 121 -4.22 5.49 24.10
N PRO A 122 -5.17 6.09 24.84
CA PRO A 122 -4.89 6.72 26.12
C PRO A 122 -4.55 5.74 27.24
N VAL A 123 -4.74 4.44 27.03
CA VAL A 123 -4.47 3.38 28.03
C VAL A 123 -3.15 2.69 27.74
N THR A 124 -2.89 2.35 26.49
CA THR A 124 -1.73 1.55 26.05
C THR A 124 -0.59 2.36 25.47
N GLY A 125 -0.84 3.62 25.06
CA GLY A 125 0.12 4.44 24.32
C GLY A 125 0.42 3.95 22.90
N CYS A 126 -0.27 2.92 22.42
CA CYS A 126 -0.13 2.37 21.07
C CYS A 126 -0.95 3.18 20.07
N TYR A 127 -0.57 3.17 18.80
CA TYR A 127 -1.39 3.76 17.73
C TYR A 127 -2.28 2.67 17.11
N LEU A 128 -3.58 2.93 17.03
CA LEU A 128 -4.56 1.97 16.51
C LEU A 128 -4.75 2.18 15.00
N LEU A 129 -3.74 1.77 14.22
CA LEU A 129 -3.66 2.00 12.78
C LEU A 129 -4.71 1.17 12.01
N GLY A 130 -5.01 1.59 10.78
CA GLY A 130 -6.06 0.97 9.97
C GLY A 130 -7.45 1.14 10.57
N ASN A 131 -7.73 2.31 11.16
CA ASN A 131 -8.96 2.57 11.90
C ASN A 131 -9.22 1.55 13.02
N GLY A 132 -8.17 1.09 13.71
CA GLY A 132 -8.28 0.12 14.79
C GLY A 132 -8.02 -1.33 14.41
N TYR A 133 -7.67 -1.60 13.16
CA TYR A 133 -7.29 -2.93 12.69
C TYR A 133 -6.12 -3.54 13.49
N ARG A 134 -5.03 -2.78 13.68
CA ARG A 134 -3.87 -3.25 14.47
C ARG A 134 -3.29 -2.18 15.39
N ALA A 135 -2.93 -2.62 16.59
CA ALA A 135 -2.18 -1.80 17.53
C ALA A 135 -0.69 -1.81 17.17
N PHE A 136 -0.19 -0.68 16.68
CA PHE A 136 1.23 -0.40 16.51
C PHE A 136 1.81 0.12 17.83
N ASN A 137 2.82 -0.57 18.34
CA ASN A 137 3.51 -0.19 19.56
C ASN A 137 4.77 0.61 19.20
N PRO A 138 4.82 1.92 19.48
CA PRO A 138 5.95 2.76 19.12
C PRO A 138 7.20 2.48 19.96
N VAL A 139 7.06 1.84 21.13
CA VAL A 139 8.18 1.42 22.00
C VAL A 139 8.81 0.13 21.47
N LEU A 140 7.98 -0.85 21.10
CA LEU A 140 8.45 -2.11 20.51
C LEU A 140 8.75 -2.00 19.00
N MET A 141 8.43 -0.85 18.40
CA MET A 141 8.67 -0.53 16.98
C MET A 141 8.00 -1.52 16.02
N ARG A 142 6.86 -2.11 16.43
CA ARG A 142 6.17 -3.18 15.70
C ARG A 142 4.68 -3.27 16.05
N PHE A 143 3.92 -4.03 15.26
CA PHE A 143 2.54 -4.35 15.60
C PHE A 143 2.46 -5.39 16.72
N ASN A 144 1.42 -5.32 17.55
CA ASN A 144 1.16 -6.28 18.62
C ASN A 144 0.44 -7.55 18.13
N SER A 145 -0.09 -7.54 16.91
CA SER A 145 -0.75 -8.68 16.28
C SER A 145 -0.16 -8.96 14.90
N PRO A 146 -0.12 -10.25 14.48
CA PRO A 146 0.33 -10.61 13.16
C PRO A 146 -0.64 -10.09 12.10
N ASP A 147 -0.09 -9.64 10.98
CA ASP A 147 -0.83 -9.26 9.79
C ASP A 147 -1.44 -10.48 9.10
N SER A 148 -2.73 -10.40 8.75
CA SER A 148 -3.41 -11.45 7.98
C SER A 148 -2.93 -11.52 6.52
N TRP A 149 -2.29 -10.47 5.99
CA TRP A 149 -1.70 -10.45 4.65
C TRP A 149 -0.25 -10.95 4.63
N SER A 150 0.30 -11.32 5.79
CA SER A 150 1.63 -11.91 5.91
C SER A 150 1.55 -13.43 6.08
N PRO A 151 2.58 -14.21 5.71
CA PRO A 151 3.84 -13.77 5.11
C PRO A 151 3.81 -13.69 3.57
N PHE A 152 2.74 -14.16 2.93
CA PHE A 152 2.70 -14.43 1.48
C PHE A 152 1.89 -13.41 0.66
N GLY A 153 1.22 -12.46 1.30
CA GLY A 153 0.55 -11.33 0.67
C GLY A 153 1.38 -10.04 0.75
N GLU A 154 0.70 -8.88 0.74
CA GLU A 154 1.37 -7.57 0.64
C GLU A 154 2.06 -7.11 1.93
N GLY A 155 1.76 -7.74 3.08
CA GLY A 155 2.44 -7.42 4.35
C GLY A 155 3.89 -7.91 4.44
N GLY A 156 4.31 -8.78 3.52
CA GLY A 156 5.66 -9.33 3.48
C GLY A 156 5.93 -10.37 4.58
N LEU A 157 7.17 -10.84 4.66
CA LEU A 157 7.50 -12.04 5.46
C LEU A 157 7.34 -11.86 6.98
N ASN A 158 7.57 -10.65 7.50
CA ASN A 158 7.48 -10.39 8.93
C ASN A 158 6.09 -9.81 9.26
N ALA A 159 5.20 -10.67 9.74
CA ALA A 159 3.81 -10.33 10.04
C ALA A 159 3.61 -9.21 11.07
N TYR A 160 4.65 -8.84 11.82
CA TYR A 160 4.58 -7.79 12.83
C TYR A 160 5.32 -6.52 12.41
N ALA A 161 6.01 -6.51 11.26
CA ALA A 161 6.83 -5.38 10.87
C ALA A 161 5.97 -4.15 10.58
N TYR A 162 6.39 -3.01 11.12
CA TYR A 162 5.89 -1.72 10.72
C TYR A 162 6.80 -1.12 9.65
N CYS A 163 6.23 -0.67 8.53
CA CYS A 163 6.96 -0.04 7.43
C CYS A 163 8.17 -0.83 6.94
N THR A 164 8.16 -2.17 7.10
CA THR A 164 9.30 -3.06 6.80
C THR A 164 10.64 -2.58 7.41
N GLY A 165 10.59 -1.89 8.56
CA GLY A 165 11.77 -1.35 9.24
C GLY A 165 12.21 0.06 8.81
N ASP A 166 11.43 0.76 7.99
CA ASP A 166 11.81 2.07 7.44
C ASP A 166 10.69 3.13 7.61
N PRO A 167 10.36 3.52 8.87
CA PRO A 167 9.25 4.43 9.18
C PRO A 167 9.53 5.91 8.87
N LEU A 168 10.76 6.25 8.45
CA LEU A 168 11.10 7.61 8.03
C LEU A 168 10.68 7.89 6.58
N ASN A 169 10.68 6.86 5.73
CA ASN A 169 10.42 6.99 4.29
C ASN A 169 9.09 6.36 3.86
N ARG A 170 8.40 5.68 4.78
CA ARG A 170 7.24 4.84 4.50
C ARG A 170 6.22 5.01 5.60
N VAL A 171 4.94 4.97 5.19
CA VAL A 171 3.80 5.06 6.10
C VAL A 171 2.84 3.91 5.84
N ASP A 172 2.36 3.26 6.90
CA ASP A 172 1.34 2.20 6.83
C ASP A 172 0.05 2.70 7.49
N ASN A 173 -0.85 3.27 6.67
CA ASN A 173 -2.12 3.83 7.13
C ASN A 173 -3.17 2.74 7.41
N THR A 174 -3.10 1.61 6.69
CA THR A 174 -4.06 0.50 6.79
C THR A 174 -3.72 -0.46 7.91
N GLY A 175 -2.51 -0.37 8.45
CA GLY A 175 -1.96 -1.37 9.33
C GLY A 175 -1.81 -2.71 8.59
N HIS A 176 -1.48 -2.75 7.30
CA HIS A 176 -1.22 -3.99 6.55
C HIS A 176 0.06 -3.89 5.74
N SER A 177 0.19 -2.81 4.98
CA SER A 177 1.29 -2.58 4.08
C SER A 177 1.55 -1.09 3.97
N TRP A 178 2.81 -0.77 3.71
CA TRP A 178 3.27 0.60 3.66
C TRP A 178 3.13 1.19 2.25
N ALA A 179 2.97 2.51 2.19
CA ALA A 179 3.06 3.31 0.99
C ALA A 179 4.29 4.23 1.03
N LEU A 180 4.83 4.55 -0.14
CA LEU A 180 5.89 5.55 -0.28
C LEU A 180 5.33 6.95 -0.02
N VAL A 181 6.08 7.76 0.72
CA VAL A 181 5.82 9.20 0.85
C VAL A 181 6.08 9.86 -0.51
N ARG A 182 5.05 10.46 -1.13
CA ARG A 182 5.18 11.19 -2.39
C ARG A 182 5.34 12.68 -2.11
N THR A 183 6.55 13.19 -2.30
CA THR A 183 6.86 14.61 -2.11
C THR A 183 6.30 15.49 -3.25
N ASN A 184 5.35 16.38 -2.97
CA ASN A 184 4.96 17.47 -3.87
C ASN A 184 5.71 18.78 -3.49
N LEU A 185 6.99 18.90 -3.83
CA LEU A 185 7.75 20.15 -3.62
C LEU A 185 7.36 21.18 -4.69
N LYS A 186 6.19 21.82 -4.56
CA LYS A 186 5.89 23.03 -5.34
C LYS A 186 6.30 24.32 -4.62
N LEU A 187 6.39 24.33 -3.29
CA LEU A 187 6.74 25.55 -2.54
C LEU A 187 8.24 25.76 -2.27
N LEU A 188 9.05 24.72 -2.20
CA LEU A 188 10.49 24.84 -1.87
C LEU A 188 11.38 25.11 -3.09
N ALA A 189 10.86 24.96 -4.31
CA ALA A 189 11.63 25.13 -5.55
C ALA A 189 11.95 26.60 -5.89
N GLN A 190 11.33 27.57 -5.22
CA GLN A 190 11.53 29.00 -5.52
C GLN A 190 12.73 29.63 -4.80
N GLN A 191 13.36 28.96 -3.82
CA GLN A 191 14.51 29.51 -3.09
C GLN A 191 15.84 28.74 -3.27
N ALA A 192 15.83 27.53 -3.83
CA ALA A 192 17.02 26.68 -3.94
C ALA A 192 17.82 26.81 -5.26
N LYS A 193 17.62 27.87 -6.05
CA LYS A 193 18.34 28.09 -7.33
C LYS A 193 19.69 28.78 -7.19
N LYS A 194 20.16 29.05 -5.98
CA LYS A 194 21.50 29.59 -5.73
C LYS A 194 22.17 28.70 -4.69
N ILE A 195 23.40 28.29 -5.00
CA ILE A 195 24.32 27.46 -4.19
C ILE A 195 24.18 25.96 -4.50
N ALA A 196 24.91 25.51 -5.53
CA ALA A 196 25.52 24.18 -5.51
C ALA A 196 26.84 24.28 -4.71
N PRO A 197 27.21 23.22 -3.97
CA PRO A 197 28.23 22.35 -4.51
C PRO A 197 27.93 20.85 -4.39
N SER A 198 28.59 20.12 -5.27
CA SER A 198 28.66 18.67 -5.41
C SER A 198 29.29 17.96 -4.21
N THR A 199 28.69 16.85 -3.74
CA THR A 199 29.38 15.53 -3.60
C THR A 199 28.40 14.42 -3.19
N THR A 200 28.47 13.32 -3.94
CA THR A 200 28.17 11.91 -3.58
C THR A 200 26.79 11.58 -2.98
N ALA A 201 25.80 11.44 -3.85
CA ALA A 201 24.52 10.82 -3.53
C ALA A 201 24.59 9.28 -3.70
N GLN A 202 24.33 8.54 -2.61
CA GLN A 202 23.93 7.15 -2.67
C GLN A 202 22.56 7.07 -3.40
N LYS A 203 22.51 6.31 -4.49
CA LYS A 203 21.36 6.24 -5.41
C LYS A 203 20.20 5.44 -4.82
N MET A 204 19.03 6.08 -4.74
CA MET A 204 17.71 5.44 -4.69
C MET A 204 17.33 4.80 -6.05
N PRO A 205 16.47 3.76 -6.09
CA PRO A 205 16.06 3.12 -7.33
C PRO A 205 15.15 4.04 -8.16
N LYS A 206 15.45 4.12 -9.45
CA LYS A 206 14.84 5.03 -10.42
C LYS A 206 13.41 4.62 -10.78
N THR A 207 12.55 5.62 -10.91
CA THR A 207 11.28 5.63 -11.66
C THR A 207 11.36 4.76 -12.92
N GLN A 208 10.54 3.70 -13.01
CA GLN A 208 10.49 2.82 -14.18
C GLN A 208 9.69 3.49 -15.29
N HIS A 209 10.36 4.27 -16.15
CA HIS A 209 9.75 4.79 -17.37
C HIS A 209 9.44 3.64 -18.32
N MET A 210 8.23 3.61 -18.90
CA MET A 210 7.92 2.73 -20.02
C MET A 210 8.72 3.17 -21.24
N LEU A 211 9.56 2.28 -21.74
CA LEU A 211 10.42 2.49 -22.89
C LEU A 211 9.93 1.60 -24.04
N LYS A 212 10.02 2.11 -25.27
CA LYS A 212 9.88 1.32 -26.51
C LYS A 212 8.63 0.42 -26.56
N ARG A 213 7.44 1.05 -26.50
CA ARG A 213 6.14 0.39 -26.69
C ARG A 213 6.03 -0.16 -28.13
N ARG A 214 5.62 -1.41 -28.29
CA ARG A 214 5.34 -2.04 -29.59
C ARG A 214 3.96 -2.69 -29.55
N GLN A 215 3.20 -2.53 -30.62
CA GLN A 215 1.99 -3.31 -30.82
C GLN A 215 2.38 -4.68 -31.39
N ILE A 216 2.05 -5.76 -30.68
CA ILE A 216 2.36 -7.13 -31.11
C ILE A 216 1.21 -7.67 -31.95
N ALA A 217 -0.02 -7.42 -31.50
CA ALA A 217 -1.27 -7.64 -32.20
C ALA A 217 -2.30 -6.62 -31.72
N LYS A 218 -3.42 -6.46 -32.42
CA LYS A 218 -4.53 -5.66 -31.89
C LYS A 218 -5.12 -6.38 -30.68
N GLY A 219 -5.04 -5.73 -29.52
CA GLY A 219 -5.34 -6.31 -28.20
C GLY A 219 -4.12 -6.76 -27.38
N VAL A 220 -2.91 -6.81 -27.97
CA VAL A 220 -1.68 -7.19 -27.27
C VAL A 220 -0.52 -6.23 -27.55
N VAL A 221 0.03 -5.68 -26.49
CA VAL A 221 1.09 -4.65 -26.54
C VAL A 221 2.28 -5.10 -25.73
N SER A 222 3.48 -4.74 -26.16
CA SER A 222 4.69 -4.88 -25.35
C SER A 222 5.33 -3.53 -25.01
N TYR A 223 6.06 -3.47 -23.91
CA TYR A 223 6.90 -2.33 -23.53
C TYR A 223 8.05 -2.77 -22.62
N GLU A 224 9.13 -2.01 -22.64
CA GLU A 224 10.33 -2.25 -21.86
C GLU A 224 10.31 -1.38 -20.60
N ASP A 225 10.83 -1.91 -19.50
CA ASP A 225 11.14 -1.12 -18.30
C ASP A 225 12.40 -1.66 -17.61
N THR A 226 12.83 -0.99 -16.55
CA THR A 226 13.97 -1.45 -15.72
C THR A 226 13.43 -1.81 -14.35
N SER A 227 13.63 -3.05 -13.90
CA SER A 227 13.18 -3.53 -12.59
C SER A 227 14.35 -3.85 -11.66
N GLU A 228 14.08 -4.17 -10.39
CA GLU A 228 15.11 -4.66 -9.46
C GLU A 228 15.88 -5.85 -10.04
N GLY A 229 15.26 -6.64 -10.92
CA GLY A 229 15.88 -7.74 -11.65
C GLY A 229 16.49 -7.35 -13.01
N GLY A 230 16.75 -6.07 -13.28
CA GLY A 230 17.33 -5.59 -14.54
C GLY A 230 16.31 -5.22 -15.62
N ARG A 231 16.76 -5.15 -16.89
CA ARG A 231 15.90 -4.81 -18.04
C ARG A 231 14.80 -5.86 -18.19
N ARG A 232 13.56 -5.43 -18.33
CA ARG A 232 12.40 -6.30 -18.43
C ARG A 232 11.55 -5.95 -19.64
N ILE A 233 11.06 -6.97 -20.32
CA ILE A 233 10.04 -6.83 -21.36
C ILE A 233 8.69 -7.25 -20.79
N ASN A 234 7.68 -6.43 -21.03
CA ASN A 234 6.33 -6.60 -20.53
C ASN A 234 5.40 -6.84 -21.72
N PHE A 235 4.43 -7.75 -21.57
CA PHE A 235 3.33 -7.96 -22.51
C PHE A 235 2.02 -7.71 -21.79
N ILE A 236 1.16 -6.85 -22.34
CA ILE A 236 -0.20 -6.57 -21.83
C ILE A 236 -1.20 -7.10 -22.85
N GLY A 237 -2.21 -7.82 -22.37
CA GLY A 237 -3.39 -8.21 -23.13
C GLY A 237 -4.48 -8.75 -22.20
N HIS A 238 -5.68 -8.96 -22.74
CA HIS A 238 -6.74 -9.64 -22.01
C HIS A 238 -6.49 -11.14 -22.00
N GLY A 239 -6.82 -11.79 -20.88
CA GLY A 239 -6.68 -13.23 -20.71
C GLY A 239 -8.03 -13.89 -20.54
N VAL A 240 -8.20 -15.05 -21.17
CA VAL A 240 -9.38 -15.91 -20.97
C VAL A 240 -9.08 -16.90 -19.86
N LYS A 241 -10.08 -17.15 -19.01
CA LYS A 241 -9.98 -18.17 -17.96
C LYS A 241 -9.75 -19.55 -18.61
N PRO A 242 -8.68 -20.27 -18.26
CA PRO A 242 -8.41 -21.57 -18.83
C PRO A 242 -9.39 -22.64 -18.34
N ALA A 243 -9.59 -23.68 -19.14
CA ALA A 243 -10.16 -24.93 -18.65
C ALA A 243 -9.18 -25.60 -17.66
N PRO A 244 -9.64 -26.51 -16.78
CA PRO A 244 -8.77 -27.23 -15.87
C PRO A 244 -7.61 -27.92 -16.63
N ASN A 245 -6.38 -27.69 -16.18
CA ASN A 245 -5.12 -28.20 -16.78
C ASN A 245 -4.70 -27.61 -18.14
N GLU A 246 -5.39 -26.58 -18.62
CA GLU A 246 -4.98 -25.82 -19.82
C GLU A 246 -4.30 -24.49 -19.45
N ASN A 247 -3.65 -23.87 -20.44
CA ASN A 247 -3.08 -22.54 -20.29
C ASN A 247 -4.13 -21.45 -20.58
N SER A 248 -4.06 -20.34 -19.85
CA SER A 248 -4.83 -19.15 -20.22
C SER A 248 -4.42 -18.71 -21.63
N LEU A 249 -5.34 -18.14 -22.41
CA LEU A 249 -5.01 -17.59 -23.74
C LEU A 249 -5.13 -16.06 -23.73
N LEU A 250 -4.33 -15.40 -24.56
CA LEU A 250 -4.46 -13.95 -24.81
C LEU A 250 -5.52 -13.69 -25.86
N THR A 251 -6.49 -12.83 -25.56
CA THR A 251 -7.48 -12.38 -26.53
C THR A 251 -6.87 -11.31 -27.44
N THR A 252 -6.92 -11.54 -28.75
CA THR A 252 -6.57 -10.56 -29.78
C THR A 252 -7.75 -10.38 -30.71
N SER A 253 -7.74 -9.35 -31.57
CA SER A 253 -8.75 -9.25 -32.63
C SER A 253 -8.65 -10.36 -33.69
N GLU A 254 -7.53 -11.10 -33.71
CA GLU A 254 -7.27 -12.22 -34.62
C GLU A 254 -7.54 -13.58 -33.95
N GLY A 255 -8.27 -13.57 -32.83
CA GLY A 255 -8.57 -14.74 -32.01
C GLY A 255 -7.63 -14.92 -30.82
N GLU A 256 -7.63 -16.12 -30.26
CA GLU A 256 -6.91 -16.44 -29.02
C GLU A 256 -5.48 -16.90 -29.29
N TRP A 257 -4.54 -16.40 -28.48
CA TRP A 257 -3.12 -16.63 -28.66
C TRP A 257 -2.53 -17.32 -27.43
N GLY A 258 -1.95 -18.50 -27.65
CA GLY A 258 -1.13 -19.18 -26.65
C GLY A 258 0.30 -18.64 -26.56
N PRO A 259 1.11 -19.14 -25.61
CA PRO A 259 2.47 -18.67 -25.35
C PRO A 259 3.40 -18.72 -26.56
N LEU A 260 3.33 -19.81 -27.33
CA LEU A 260 4.17 -20.00 -28.52
C LEU A 260 3.87 -18.95 -29.61
N LYS A 261 2.58 -18.66 -29.83
CA LYS A 261 2.16 -17.66 -30.83
C LYS A 261 2.62 -16.26 -30.44
N LEU A 262 2.50 -15.90 -29.15
CA LEU A 262 3.04 -14.64 -28.63
C LEU A 262 4.55 -14.56 -28.82
N PHE A 263 5.29 -15.63 -28.49
CA PHE A 263 6.75 -15.66 -28.60
C PHE A 263 7.24 -15.44 -30.04
N ILE A 264 6.64 -16.14 -31.01
CA ILE A 264 6.97 -15.98 -32.44
C ILE A 264 6.64 -14.56 -32.91
N ALA A 265 5.46 -14.03 -32.55
CA ALA A 265 5.06 -12.68 -32.93
C ALA A 265 5.99 -11.61 -32.32
N ALA A 266 6.40 -11.78 -31.06
CA ALA A 266 7.35 -10.89 -30.40
C ALA A 266 8.71 -10.87 -31.12
N LYS A 267 9.26 -12.04 -31.48
CA LYS A 267 10.50 -12.12 -32.27
C LYS A 267 10.36 -11.45 -33.64
N LYS A 268 9.23 -11.64 -34.32
CA LYS A 268 8.94 -10.98 -35.60
C LYS A 268 8.89 -9.45 -35.49
N GLN A 269 8.51 -8.91 -34.33
CA GLN A 269 8.53 -7.48 -33.99
C GLN A 269 9.91 -7.00 -33.48
N GLY A 270 10.97 -7.78 -33.69
CA GLY A 270 12.34 -7.42 -33.33
C GLY A 270 12.62 -7.43 -31.82
N ILE A 271 11.87 -8.22 -31.04
CA ILE A 271 12.19 -8.45 -29.63
C ILE A 271 13.20 -9.57 -29.52
N ASP A 272 14.42 -9.20 -29.15
CA ASP A 272 15.46 -10.14 -28.72
C ASP A 272 15.35 -10.38 -27.21
N PHE A 273 14.90 -11.58 -26.83
CA PHE A 273 14.68 -11.94 -25.43
C PHE A 273 15.98 -11.96 -24.62
N ASP A 274 17.13 -12.21 -25.25
CA ASP A 274 18.43 -12.22 -24.56
C ASP A 274 18.89 -10.85 -24.07
N SER A 275 18.33 -9.78 -24.64
CA SER A 275 18.56 -8.42 -24.20
C SER A 275 17.84 -8.03 -22.89
N TYR A 276 16.99 -8.92 -22.36
CA TYR A 276 16.25 -8.72 -21.12
C TYR A 276 16.63 -9.74 -20.06
N ASN A 277 16.62 -9.30 -18.81
CA ASN A 277 16.87 -10.14 -17.66
C ASN A 277 15.64 -10.97 -17.27
N ASN A 278 14.43 -10.45 -17.51
CA ASN A 278 13.18 -11.14 -17.20
C ASN A 278 12.00 -10.63 -18.05
N VAL A 279 10.91 -11.40 -18.04
CA VAL A 279 9.67 -11.13 -18.78
C VAL A 279 8.50 -10.98 -17.80
N ARG A 280 7.53 -10.14 -18.13
CA ARG A 280 6.25 -10.08 -17.40
C ARG A 280 5.05 -10.16 -18.34
N ILE A 281 4.12 -11.06 -18.03
CA ILE A 281 2.84 -11.22 -18.72
C ILE A 281 1.75 -10.58 -17.85
N LEU A 282 1.21 -9.46 -18.34
CA LEU A 282 0.12 -8.69 -17.73
C LEU A 282 -1.20 -9.08 -18.41
N SER A 283 -1.69 -10.25 -18.03
CA SER A 283 -2.96 -10.80 -18.49
C SER A 283 -3.62 -11.60 -17.38
N CYS A 284 -4.97 -11.59 -17.37
CA CYS A 284 -5.77 -12.43 -16.49
C CYS A 284 -5.33 -13.89 -16.62
N TYR A 285 -5.28 -14.59 -15.48
CA TYR A 285 -5.02 -16.03 -15.38
C TYR A 285 -3.66 -16.50 -15.95
N SER A 286 -2.73 -15.59 -16.23
CA SER A 286 -1.43 -15.90 -16.87
C SER A 286 -0.50 -16.81 -16.07
N ALA A 287 -0.72 -16.97 -14.76
CA ALA A 287 -0.03 -17.94 -13.90
C ALA A 287 -0.85 -19.20 -13.59
N GLU A 288 -2.10 -19.29 -14.06
CA GLU A 288 -2.99 -20.42 -13.81
C GLU A 288 -2.65 -21.60 -14.74
N GLY A 289 -2.73 -22.83 -14.23
CA GLY A 289 -2.27 -24.05 -14.92
C GLY A 289 -0.86 -24.53 -14.52
N GLU A 290 -0.30 -24.02 -13.41
CA GLU A 290 0.99 -24.47 -12.83
C GLU A 290 2.13 -24.51 -13.87
N ALA A 291 2.77 -25.67 -14.08
CA ALA A 291 3.85 -25.88 -15.05
C ALA A 291 3.40 -25.71 -16.51
N ASN A 292 2.09 -25.78 -16.76
CA ASN A 292 1.44 -25.52 -18.03
C ASN A 292 0.89 -24.10 -18.13
N SER A 293 1.05 -23.25 -17.11
CA SER A 293 0.57 -21.88 -17.18
C SER A 293 1.18 -21.11 -18.34
N PHE A 294 0.48 -20.08 -18.82
CA PHE A 294 0.98 -19.26 -19.92
C PHE A 294 2.39 -18.72 -19.61
N ALA A 295 2.60 -18.19 -18.40
CA ALA A 295 3.89 -17.69 -17.95
C ALA A 295 4.95 -18.79 -17.85
N ALA A 296 4.62 -20.00 -17.36
CA ALA A 296 5.57 -21.10 -17.26
C ALA A 296 6.03 -21.60 -18.64
N ILE A 297 5.10 -21.76 -19.59
CA ILE A 297 5.45 -22.13 -20.97
C ILE A 297 6.26 -21.01 -21.64
N PHE A 298 5.89 -19.75 -21.42
CA PHE A 298 6.62 -18.61 -21.98
C PHE A 298 8.04 -18.49 -21.40
N ALA A 299 8.24 -18.82 -20.13
CA ALA A 299 9.57 -18.89 -19.50
C ALA A 299 10.47 -19.90 -20.23
N LYS A 300 9.95 -21.09 -20.52
CA LYS A 300 10.66 -22.14 -21.28
C LYS A 300 11.00 -21.68 -22.70
N LEU A 301 10.06 -21.03 -23.39
CA LEU A 301 10.27 -20.53 -24.76
C LEU A 301 11.30 -19.39 -24.83
N SER A 302 11.24 -18.44 -23.89
CA SER A 302 12.12 -17.27 -23.87
C SER A 302 13.47 -17.53 -23.20
N ASN A 303 13.61 -18.64 -22.47
CA ASN A 303 14.72 -18.92 -21.57
C ASN A 303 14.98 -17.75 -20.59
N LYS A 304 13.91 -17.11 -20.11
CA LYS A 304 13.97 -16.01 -19.14
C LYS A 304 12.99 -16.24 -17.98
N PRO A 305 13.35 -15.82 -16.75
CA PRO A 305 12.39 -15.74 -15.66
C PRO A 305 11.16 -14.95 -16.10
N THR A 306 9.97 -15.56 -16.01
CA THR A 306 8.73 -14.96 -16.48
C THR A 306 7.72 -14.84 -15.34
N LYS A 307 7.23 -13.63 -15.11
CA LYS A 307 6.21 -13.33 -14.10
C LYS A 307 4.81 -13.35 -14.74
N GLY A 308 3.93 -14.18 -14.19
CA GLY A 308 2.49 -14.18 -14.47
C GLY A 308 1.67 -13.84 -13.22
N TYR A 309 0.34 -13.84 -13.37
CA TYR A 309 -0.62 -13.50 -12.32
C TYR A 309 -1.77 -14.50 -12.28
N TYR A 310 -2.19 -14.89 -11.07
CA TYR A 310 -3.40 -15.69 -10.84
C TYR A 310 -4.62 -14.78 -10.79
N GLY A 311 -5.76 -15.28 -11.30
CA GLY A 311 -7.02 -14.56 -11.29
C GLY A 311 -7.09 -13.39 -12.28
N GLU A 312 -8.10 -12.56 -12.10
CA GLU A 312 -8.34 -11.39 -12.96
C GLU A 312 -7.41 -10.23 -12.60
N LEU A 313 -6.93 -9.54 -13.63
CA LEU A 313 -6.21 -8.28 -13.50
C LEU A 313 -7.16 -7.14 -13.81
N LEU A 314 -7.30 -6.20 -12.87
CA LEU A 314 -8.03 -4.96 -13.10
C LEU A 314 -7.05 -3.81 -13.23
N THR A 315 -7.13 -3.11 -14.35
CA THR A 315 -6.40 -1.86 -14.56
C THR A 315 -7.34 -0.71 -14.22
N ARG A 316 -6.85 0.28 -13.46
CA ARG A 316 -7.69 1.39 -12.96
C ARG A 316 -8.20 2.35 -14.04
N HIS A 317 -7.91 2.10 -15.32
CA HIS A 317 -8.40 2.82 -16.49
C HIS A 317 -8.67 1.79 -17.59
N ASP A 318 -9.79 1.94 -18.31
CA ASP A 318 -9.99 1.29 -19.59
C ASP A 318 -8.86 1.73 -20.52
N LEU A 319 -7.98 0.78 -20.87
CA LEU A 319 -7.13 0.92 -22.04
C LEU A 319 -8.05 0.78 -23.25
N ALA A 320 -8.78 1.85 -23.56
CA ALA A 320 -9.39 1.97 -24.86
C ALA A 320 -8.26 1.78 -25.89
N LEU A 321 -8.31 0.65 -26.59
CA LEU A 321 -7.44 0.29 -27.71
C LEU A 321 -7.76 1.18 -28.94
N THR A 322 -8.21 2.41 -28.72
CA THR A 322 -8.58 3.40 -29.73
C THR A 322 -7.39 4.33 -30.02
N GLU A 323 -7.24 4.66 -31.29
CA GLU A 323 -6.05 5.22 -31.94
C GLU A 323 -5.73 6.69 -31.60
N HIS A 324 -5.84 7.12 -30.35
CA HIS A 324 -5.49 8.49 -29.97
C HIS A 324 -4.33 8.56 -28.97
N LYS A 325 -3.34 9.39 -29.32
CA LYS A 325 -2.19 9.76 -28.48
C LYS A 325 -2.71 10.27 -27.13
N ILE A 326 -2.36 9.58 -26.05
CA ILE A 326 -2.60 9.99 -24.66
C ILE A 326 -1.26 9.92 -23.89
N PRO A 327 -1.00 10.82 -22.92
CA PRO A 327 0.30 10.96 -22.26
C PRO A 327 0.64 9.76 -21.38
N THR A 328 1.94 9.55 -21.15
CA THR A 328 2.57 8.54 -20.31
C THR A 328 1.88 8.40 -18.93
N SER A 329 0.97 7.44 -18.78
CA SER A 329 0.21 7.19 -17.55
C SER A 329 0.66 5.90 -16.84
N GLN A 330 0.61 5.92 -15.50
CA GLN A 330 0.99 4.83 -14.59
C GLN A 330 0.01 3.64 -14.70
N PHE A 331 0.55 2.42 -14.80
CA PHE A 331 -0.25 1.20 -14.78
C PHE A 331 -0.19 0.58 -13.39
N THR A 332 -1.31 0.57 -12.67
CA THR A 332 -1.49 -0.17 -11.43
C THR A 332 -2.22 -1.47 -11.76
N ILE A 333 -1.57 -2.60 -11.48
CA ILE A 333 -2.14 -3.94 -11.63
C ILE A 333 -2.80 -4.29 -10.31
N ILE A 334 -4.13 -4.43 -10.29
CA ILE A 334 -4.85 -4.92 -9.11
C ILE A 334 -4.84 -6.45 -9.18
N LYS A 335 -4.21 -7.10 -8.20
CA LYS A 335 -4.34 -8.56 -7.99
C LYS A 335 -5.64 -8.82 -7.23
N ARG A 336 -6.61 -9.53 -7.80
CA ARG A 336 -7.76 -10.06 -7.05
C ARG A 336 -7.58 -11.57 -6.84
N ASN A 337 -7.72 -12.05 -5.60
CA ASN A 337 -7.71 -13.47 -5.25
C ASN A 337 -9.16 -14.02 -5.31
N PRO A 338 -9.46 -15.03 -6.15
CA PRO A 338 -10.80 -15.59 -6.30
C PRO A 338 -11.17 -16.69 -5.26
N PHE A 339 -10.43 -16.84 -4.16
CA PHE A 339 -10.70 -17.85 -3.12
C PHE A 339 -10.80 -17.27 -1.69
N ASP A 340 -11.91 -16.59 -1.45
CA ASP A 340 -12.58 -16.52 -0.13
C ASP A 340 -13.02 -17.96 0.28
N PRO A 341 -13.13 -18.32 1.57
CA PRO A 341 -12.69 -19.61 2.09
C PRO A 341 -13.73 -20.73 2.04
N LEU A 342 -13.31 -21.93 1.61
CA LEU A 342 -13.84 -23.20 2.14
C LEU A 342 -12.73 -24.25 2.32
N ASN A 343 -12.56 -24.67 3.58
CA ASN A 343 -11.93 -25.87 4.11
C ASN A 343 -10.48 -26.25 3.72
N LYS A 344 -9.57 -25.96 4.68
CA LYS A 344 -8.24 -26.55 4.81
C LYS A 344 -8.32 -28.07 5.08
N LYS A 345 -8.12 -28.88 4.06
CA LYS A 345 -7.34 -30.13 4.12
C LYS A 345 -6.95 -30.46 2.68
N GLU A 346 -5.66 -30.66 2.45
CA GLU A 346 -5.01 -30.88 1.13
C GLU A 346 -4.81 -29.60 0.32
N ARG A 347 -3.65 -29.26 -0.27
CA ARG A 347 -2.38 -29.96 -0.48
C ARG A 347 -1.23 -28.98 -0.31
N LYS A 348 -0.20 -29.45 0.39
CA LYS A 348 1.20 -29.02 0.23
C LYS A 348 1.61 -29.24 -1.24
N ASN A 349 2.32 -28.28 -1.84
CA ASN A 349 3.59 -28.47 -2.55
C ASN A 349 3.93 -27.23 -3.40
N ILE A 350 4.85 -26.41 -2.91
CA ILE A 350 5.61 -25.45 -3.72
C ILE A 350 6.78 -26.25 -4.32
N SER A 351 6.81 -26.43 -5.65
CA SER A 351 8.02 -26.92 -6.32
C SER A 351 8.86 -25.73 -6.77
N THR A 352 10.04 -25.61 -6.16
CA THR A 352 11.17 -24.89 -6.73
C THR A 352 11.95 -25.91 -7.56
N PHE A 353 12.12 -25.66 -8.86
CA PHE A 353 12.99 -26.47 -9.71
C PHE A 353 14.36 -25.79 -9.81
N PRO A 354 15.46 -26.46 -9.45
CA PRO A 354 16.81 -26.06 -9.83
C PRO A 354 17.09 -26.47 -11.29
N SER A 355 17.96 -25.69 -11.94
CA SER A 355 18.45 -25.85 -13.30
C SER A 355 19.38 -27.07 -13.47
N ASP A 356 18.98 -27.99 -14.37
CA ASP A 356 19.76 -28.76 -15.37
C ASP A 356 20.99 -29.60 -14.94
N PRO A 357 21.36 -30.66 -15.70
CA PRO A 357 21.16 -30.89 -17.15
C PRO A 357 20.17 -31.98 -17.57
#